data_AF-A0A023G9B0-F1
#
_entry.id   AF-A0A023G9B0-F1
#
_cell.length_a   1.000
_cell.length_b   1.000
_cell.length_c   1.000
_cell.angle_alpha   90.00
_cell.angle_beta   90.00
_cell.angle_gamma   90.00
#
_symmetry.space_group_name_H-M   'P 1'
#
loop_
_entity.id
_entity.type
_entity.pdbx_description
1 polymer ?
#
loop_
_entity_poly.entity_id
_entity_poly.type
_entity_poly.pdbx_seq_one_letter_code
_entity_poly.pdbx_strand_id
1 'polypeptide(L)'
;MLGRWSLEVATLSWLERKLAAALYSRPPDSNVQEARAHLLAADKLRPDWKENLLYIAKTYICEGHYGPAMAWIDRAAALPCVDPGDDSVQKELENLQQQYQRYRP
;
A
#
# COMPACT_ATOMS: atom_id res chain seq x y z
N MET A 1 -5.07 28.46 6.94
CA MET A 1 -5.15 27.14 6.27
C MET A 1 -4.49 26.04 7.12
N LEU A 2 -4.87 25.86 8.40
CA LEU A 2 -4.42 24.72 9.21
C LEU A 2 -5.41 23.55 9.16
N GLY A 3 -6.70 23.83 9.00
CA GLY A 3 -7.74 22.78 9.01
C GLY A 3 -7.58 21.72 7.91
N ARG A 4 -7.05 22.08 6.73
CA ARG A 4 -6.78 21.10 5.66
C ARG A 4 -5.59 20.20 6.01
N TRP A 5 -4.54 20.77 6.57
CA TRP A 5 -3.37 20.01 7.03
C TRP A 5 -3.73 19.10 8.21
N SER A 6 -4.49 19.58 9.19
CA SER A 6 -4.97 18.77 10.31
C SER A 6 -5.89 17.64 9.87
N LEU A 7 -6.77 17.88 8.88
CA LEU A 7 -7.63 16.84 8.32
C LEU A 7 -6.82 15.78 7.57
N GLU A 8 -5.78 16.19 6.83
CA GLU A 8 -4.91 15.26 6.10
C GLU A 8 -4.01 14.43 7.02
N VAL A 9 -3.43 15.03 8.05
CA VAL A 9 -2.68 14.28 9.07
C VAL A 9 -3.63 13.33 9.81
N ALA A 10 -4.87 13.73 10.05
CA ALA A 10 -5.88 12.88 10.68
C ALA A 10 -6.33 11.71 9.78
N THR A 11 -6.49 11.92 8.47
CA THR A 11 -6.83 10.82 7.53
C THR A 11 -5.68 9.85 7.35
N LEU A 12 -4.43 10.32 7.32
CA LEU A 12 -3.23 9.47 7.35
C LEU A 12 -3.19 8.62 8.62
N SER A 13 -3.38 9.26 9.78
CA SER A 13 -3.44 8.57 11.08
C SER A 13 -4.54 7.51 11.13
N TRP A 14 -5.69 7.77 10.50
CA TRP A 14 -6.80 6.80 10.46
C TRP A 14 -6.50 5.60 9.57
N LEU A 15 -5.84 5.80 8.43
CA LEU A 15 -5.48 4.72 7.51
C LEU A 15 -4.35 3.85 8.08
N GLU A 16 -3.33 4.48 8.66
CA GLU A 16 -2.26 3.81 9.42
C GLU A 16 -2.84 3.00 10.58
N ARG A 17 -3.78 3.57 11.35
CA ARG A 17 -4.48 2.85 12.42
C ARG A 17 -5.30 1.67 11.90
N LYS A 18 -5.93 1.77 10.73
CA LYS A 18 -6.66 0.65 10.13
C LYS A 18 -5.74 -0.46 9.64
N LEU A 19 -4.63 -0.10 9.01
CA LEU A 19 -3.62 -1.06 8.59
C LEU A 19 -2.99 -1.75 9.81
N ALA A 20 -2.57 -0.97 10.80
CA ALA A 20 -2.10 -1.47 12.08
C ALA A 20 -3.15 -2.37 12.74
N ALA A 21 -4.41 -1.96 12.87
CA ALA A 21 -5.46 -2.79 13.48
C ALA A 21 -5.72 -4.08 12.70
N ALA A 22 -5.71 -4.05 11.37
CA ALA A 22 -5.84 -5.25 10.54
C ALA A 22 -4.64 -6.22 10.73
N LEU A 23 -3.45 -5.69 11.02
CA LEU A 23 -2.25 -6.47 11.29
C LEU A 23 -2.21 -7.00 12.73
N TYR A 24 -2.47 -6.14 13.73
CA TYR A 24 -2.41 -6.46 15.17
C TYR A 24 -3.64 -7.21 15.70
N SER A 25 -4.72 -7.34 14.92
CA SER A 25 -5.85 -8.22 15.25
C SER A 25 -5.55 -9.70 15.01
N ARG A 26 -4.43 -10.02 14.35
CA ARG A 26 -3.85 -11.37 14.29
C ARG A 26 -2.71 -11.47 15.32
N PRO A 27 -2.57 -12.61 16.03
CA PRO A 27 -1.63 -12.74 17.15
C PRO A 27 -0.20 -12.40 16.72
N PRO A 28 0.61 -11.75 17.58
CA PRO A 28 1.82 -11.06 17.19
C PRO A 28 2.98 -12.05 17.04
N ASP A 29 3.51 -12.15 15.84
CA ASP A 29 4.90 -12.58 15.59
C ASP A 29 5.46 -11.93 14.31
N SER A 30 4.62 -11.53 13.35
CA SER A 30 5.12 -10.94 12.10
C SER A 30 5.22 -9.41 12.15
N ASN A 31 6.43 -8.90 11.96
CA ASN A 31 6.68 -7.46 11.81
C ASN A 31 6.33 -6.96 10.39
N VAL A 32 6.06 -5.67 10.19
CA VAL A 32 5.74 -5.10 8.85
C VAL A 32 6.87 -5.37 7.85
N GLN A 33 8.10 -5.33 8.32
CA GLN A 33 9.32 -5.61 7.57
C GLN A 33 9.38 -7.07 7.12
N GLU A 34 8.97 -8.02 7.97
CA GLU A 34 8.92 -9.44 7.64
C GLU A 34 7.81 -9.74 6.64
N ALA A 35 6.62 -9.15 6.83
CA ALA A 35 5.54 -9.23 5.86
C ALA A 35 6.01 -8.73 4.48
N ARG A 36 6.70 -7.59 4.44
CA ARG A 36 7.31 -7.08 3.20
C ARG A 36 8.35 -8.04 2.63
N ALA A 37 9.20 -8.65 3.45
CA ALA A 37 10.20 -9.60 2.98
C ALA A 37 9.54 -10.83 2.31
N HIS A 38 8.46 -11.35 2.88
CA HIS A 38 7.68 -12.43 2.28
C HIS A 38 7.00 -12.01 0.97
N LEU A 39 6.39 -10.81 0.92
CA LEU A 39 5.76 -10.29 -0.30
C LEU A 39 6.78 -10.05 -1.42
N LEU A 40 7.99 -9.55 -1.09
CA LEU A 40 9.08 -9.39 -2.04
C LEU A 40 9.63 -10.73 -2.54
N ALA A 41 9.67 -11.75 -1.67
CA ALA A 41 10.00 -13.11 -2.09
C ALA A 41 8.94 -13.68 -3.05
N ALA A 42 7.66 -13.42 -2.79
CA ALA A 42 6.57 -13.79 -3.69
C ALA A 42 6.65 -13.04 -5.04
N ASP A 43 7.00 -11.75 -5.05
CA ASP A 43 7.21 -10.96 -6.28
C ASP A 43 8.31 -11.56 -7.16
N LYS A 44 9.39 -12.09 -6.55
CA LYS A 44 10.46 -12.79 -7.30
C LYS A 44 9.98 -14.09 -7.97
N LEU A 45 8.96 -14.73 -7.42
CA LEU A 45 8.40 -15.98 -7.95
C LEU A 45 7.30 -15.69 -8.99
N ARG A 46 6.46 -14.69 -8.74
CA ARG A 46 5.36 -14.26 -9.62
C ARG A 46 5.30 -12.72 -9.66
N PRO A 47 6.03 -12.07 -10.58
CA PRO A 47 6.11 -10.61 -10.65
C PRO A 47 4.83 -9.94 -11.15
N ASP A 48 3.93 -10.72 -11.76
CA ASP A 48 2.68 -10.24 -12.38
C ASP A 48 1.48 -10.31 -11.41
N TRP A 49 1.73 -10.49 -10.11
CA TRP A 49 0.66 -10.55 -9.12
C TRP A 49 0.33 -9.15 -8.59
N LYS A 50 -0.68 -8.52 -9.20
CA LYS A 50 -1.10 -7.15 -8.90
C LYS A 50 -1.44 -6.92 -7.41
N GLU A 51 -2.18 -7.84 -6.81
CA GLU A 51 -2.53 -7.76 -5.38
C GLU A 51 -1.29 -7.80 -4.48
N ASN A 52 -0.29 -8.64 -4.79
CA ASN A 52 0.96 -8.70 -4.03
C ASN A 52 1.69 -7.34 -4.06
N LEU A 53 1.75 -6.68 -5.22
CA LEU A 53 2.36 -5.37 -5.36
C LEU A 53 1.60 -4.28 -4.58
N LEU A 54 0.27 -4.34 -4.54
CA LEU A 54 -0.55 -3.46 -3.70
C LEU A 54 -0.19 -3.63 -2.21
N TYR A 55 -0.03 -4.87 -1.73
CA TYR A 55 0.36 -5.11 -0.35
C TYR A 55 1.78 -4.62 -0.05
N ILE A 56 2.74 -4.77 -0.98
CA ILE A 56 4.08 -4.19 -0.84
C ILE A 56 3.97 -2.67 -0.67
N ALA A 57 3.20 -1.98 -1.52
CA ALA A 57 2.97 -0.55 -1.38
C ALA A 57 2.37 -0.16 -0.03
N LYS A 58 1.38 -0.91 0.47
CA LYS A 58 0.77 -0.71 1.80
C LYS A 58 1.80 -0.83 2.93
N THR A 59 2.74 -1.78 2.85
CA THR A 59 3.81 -1.89 3.86
C THR A 59 4.72 -0.66 3.88
N TYR A 60 5.07 -0.10 2.72
CA TYR A 60 5.86 1.14 2.65
C TYR A 60 5.09 2.36 3.17
N ILE A 61 3.79 2.45 2.89
CA ILE A 61 2.92 3.50 3.44
C ILE A 61 2.90 3.41 4.97
N CYS A 62 2.78 2.19 5.53
CA CYS A 62 2.73 1.97 6.96
C CYS A 62 4.02 2.40 7.69
N GLU A 63 5.16 2.38 7.00
CA GLU A 63 6.45 2.86 7.52
C GLU A 63 6.72 4.34 7.21
N GLY A 64 5.78 5.04 6.56
CA GLY A 64 5.95 6.44 6.15
C GLY A 64 6.87 6.64 4.94
N HIS A 65 7.23 5.57 4.24
CA HIS A 65 8.08 5.59 3.04
C HIS A 65 7.25 5.79 1.77
N TYR A 66 6.71 6.99 1.58
CA TYR A 66 5.77 7.29 0.49
C TYR A 66 6.40 7.30 -0.92
N GLY A 67 7.67 7.68 -1.04
CA GLY A 67 8.38 7.65 -2.34
C GLY A 67 8.47 6.23 -2.92
N PRO A 68 9.05 5.27 -2.17
CA PRO A 68 9.03 3.86 -2.56
C PRO A 68 7.62 3.31 -2.76
N ALA A 69 6.66 3.67 -1.89
CA ALA A 69 5.27 3.22 -2.03
C ALA A 69 4.68 3.60 -3.40
N MET A 70 4.90 4.84 -3.86
CA MET A 70 4.42 5.29 -5.17
C MET A 70 5.03 4.51 -6.33
N ALA A 71 6.32 4.16 -6.27
CA ALA A 71 6.94 3.32 -7.30
C ALA A 71 6.29 1.94 -7.39
N TRP A 72 5.93 1.34 -6.25
CA TRP A 72 5.22 0.06 -6.20
C TRP A 72 3.76 0.16 -6.68
N ILE A 73 3.07 1.25 -6.34
CA ILE A 73 1.71 1.53 -6.82
C ILE A 73 1.70 1.69 -8.34
N ASP A 74 2.63 2.46 -8.90
CA ASP A 74 2.74 2.68 -10.35
C ASP A 74 3.07 1.37 -11.07
N ARG A 75 3.96 0.55 -10.52
CA ARG A 75 4.26 -0.80 -11.05
C ARG A 75 3.01 -1.69 -11.03
N ALA A 76 2.25 -1.67 -9.94
CA ALA A 76 1.03 -2.46 -9.82
C ALA A 76 -0.05 -2.00 -10.80
N ALA A 77 -0.25 -0.69 -10.95
CA ALA A 77 -1.25 -0.11 -11.84
C ALA A 77 -0.93 -0.34 -13.32
N ALA A 78 0.35 -0.52 -13.68
CA ALA A 78 0.78 -0.84 -15.04
C ALA A 78 0.48 -2.31 -15.44
N LEU A 79 0.22 -3.20 -14.48
CA LEU A 79 -0.13 -4.59 -14.80
C LEU A 79 -1.55 -4.68 -15.38
N PRO A 80 -1.80 -5.59 -16.33
CA PRO A 80 -3.16 -5.86 -16.81
C PRO A 80 -4.02 -6.47 -15.70
N CYS A 81 -5.32 -6.17 -15.70
CA CYS A 81 -6.28 -6.90 -14.86
C CYS A 81 -6.58 -8.24 -15.53
N VAL A 82 -6.08 -9.33 -14.96
CA VAL A 82 -6.26 -10.69 -15.49
C VAL A 82 -7.18 -11.50 -14.60
N ASP A 83 -7.07 -11.32 -13.28
CA ASP A 83 -7.85 -12.04 -12.29
C ASP A 83 -9.14 -11.26 -11.94
N PRO A 84 -10.27 -11.93 -11.62
CA PRO A 84 -11.54 -11.27 -11.27
C PRO A 84 -11.46 -10.31 -10.06
N GLY A 85 -10.44 -10.47 -9.22
CA GLY A 85 -10.15 -9.59 -8.08
C GLY A 85 -9.39 -8.32 -8.46
N ASP A 86 -8.76 -8.28 -9.64
CA ASP A 86 -7.88 -7.18 -10.05
C ASP A 86 -8.63 -5.86 -10.23
N ASP A 87 -9.93 -5.89 -10.56
CA ASP A 87 -10.74 -4.67 -10.68
C ASP A 87 -10.86 -3.92 -9.34
N SER A 88 -10.98 -4.68 -8.23
CA SER A 88 -11.03 -4.09 -6.89
C SER A 88 -9.66 -3.56 -6.48
N VAL A 89 -8.60 -4.31 -6.80
CA VAL A 89 -7.22 -3.91 -6.54
C VAL A 89 -6.87 -2.66 -7.35
N GLN A 90 -7.28 -2.58 -8.62
CA GLN A 90 -7.07 -1.45 -9.51
C GLN A 90 -7.72 -0.17 -8.96
N LYS A 91 -8.98 -0.25 -8.51
CA LYS A 91 -9.65 0.89 -7.86
C LYS A 91 -8.94 1.34 -6.60
N GLU A 92 -8.42 0.41 -5.81
CA GLU A 92 -7.66 0.75 -4.60
C GLU A 92 -6.32 1.40 -4.95
N LEU A 93 -5.61 0.91 -5.98
CA LEU A 93 -4.39 1.52 -6.50
C LEU A 93 -4.64 2.94 -6.99
N GLU A 94 -5.71 3.19 -7.75
CA GLU A 94 -6.08 4.53 -8.23
C GLU A 94 -6.38 5.49 -7.07
N ASN A 95 -7.08 5.01 -6.05
CA ASN A 95 -7.35 5.80 -4.85
C ASN A 95 -6.05 6.16 -4.10
N LEU A 96 -5.16 5.19 -3.92
CA LEU A 96 -3.84 5.43 -3.33
C LEU A 96 -3.00 6.38 -4.21
N GLN A 97 -3.00 6.23 -5.54
CA GLN A 97 -2.30 7.14 -6.44
C GLN A 97 -2.76 8.57 -6.26
N GLN A 98 -4.08 8.83 -6.23
CA GLN A 98 -4.60 10.18 -6.02
C GLN A 98 -4.23 10.73 -4.64
N GLN A 99 -4.29 9.89 -3.60
CA GLN A 99 -3.97 10.27 -2.23
C GLN A 99 -2.48 10.61 -2.04
N TYR A 100 -1.59 9.89 -2.73
CA TYR A 100 -0.14 10.00 -2.59
C TYR A 100 0.55 10.72 -3.77
N GLN A 101 -0.20 11.21 -4.76
CA GLN A 101 0.32 11.92 -5.95
C GLN A 101 1.25 13.09 -5.60
N ARG A 102 0.98 13.75 -4.47
CA ARG A 102 1.74 14.90 -3.93
C ARG A 102 3.07 14.55 -3.26
N TYR A 103 3.33 13.26 -2.99
CA TYR A 103 4.60 12.75 -2.46
C TYR A 103 5.50 12.18 -3.55
N ARG A 104 5.10 12.36 -4.82
CA ARG A 104 5.94 12.08 -5.98
C ARG A 104 7.10 13.11 -5.98
N PRO A 105 8.36 12.67 -6.04
CA PRO A 105 9.49 13.58 -6.18
C PRO A 105 9.48 14.33 -7.52
#